data_AF-A0A9Q6ZF17-F1
#
_entry.id   AF-A0A9Q6ZF17-F1
#
_cell.length_a   1.000
_cell.length_b   1.000
_cell.length_c   1.000
_cell.angle_alpha   90.00
_cell.angle_beta   90.00
_cell.angle_gamma   90.00
#
_symmetry.space_group_name_H-M   'P 1'
#
loop_
_entity.id
_entity.type
_entity.pdbx_description
1 polymer ?
#
loop_
_entity_poly.entity_id
_entity_poly.type
_entity_poly.pdbx_seq_one_letter_code
_entity_poly.pdbx_strand_id
1 'polypeptide(L)'
;MKKTMLVLAMGGLLMFTSCSSDESTKSSSLDGNSKVEMNTNPIMDTTEFKDFENLYNQFTSGEIEMGEYLKGTESVDIAMKFLEKLGETTYGGYTYGPDIVSFALVQYFIVISN
;
A
#
# COMPACT_ATOMS: atom_id res chain seq x y z
N MET A 1 -21.86 30.49 7.14
CA MET A 1 -20.88 29.40 7.35
C MET A 1 -21.64 28.08 7.34
N LYS A 2 -21.54 27.28 6.27
CA LYS A 2 -22.18 25.97 6.19
C LYS A 2 -21.14 24.91 6.56
N LYS A 3 -21.37 24.20 7.67
CA LYS A 3 -20.57 23.02 8.07
C LYS A 3 -21.23 21.81 7.44
N THR A 4 -20.56 21.20 6.48
CA THR A 4 -21.00 19.94 5.86
C THR A 4 -20.38 18.80 6.67
N MET A 5 -21.21 18.06 7.41
CA MET A 5 -20.82 16.82 8.08
C MET A 5 -20.84 15.69 7.06
N LEU A 6 -19.76 14.92 6.98
CA LEU A 6 -19.66 13.70 6.17
C LEU A 6 -19.78 12.50 7.13
N VAL A 7 -20.89 11.78 7.02
CA VAL A 7 -21.18 10.56 7.79
C VAL A 7 -20.73 9.36 6.95
N LEU A 8 -19.70 8.65 7.42
CA LEU A 8 -19.25 7.40 6.80
C LEU A 8 -20.05 6.24 7.42
N ALA A 9 -20.98 5.68 6.65
CA ALA A 9 -21.75 4.50 7.06
C ALA A 9 -20.91 3.24 6.86
N MET A 10 -20.37 2.70 7.96
CA MET A 10 -19.65 1.42 7.97
C MET A 10 -20.67 0.28 8.08
N GLY A 11 -20.97 -0.36 6.95
CA GLY A 11 -21.93 -1.45 6.83
C GLY A 11 -21.32 -2.81 7.18
N GLY A 12 -21.81 -3.41 8.27
CA GLY A 12 -22.35 -4.78 8.33
C GLY A 12 -21.50 -5.98 7.88
N LEU A 13 -20.82 -6.59 8.86
CA LEU A 13 -20.79 -8.02 9.22
C LEU A 13 -21.34 -9.05 8.20
N LEU A 14 -20.49 -9.99 7.75
CA LEU A 14 -20.91 -11.35 7.37
C LEU A 14 -20.00 -12.37 8.05
N MET A 15 -20.55 -13.03 9.07
CA MET A 15 -20.03 -14.26 9.67
C MET A 15 -20.46 -15.45 8.81
N PHE A 16 -19.52 -16.31 8.40
CA PHE A 16 -19.82 -17.68 7.98
C PHE A 16 -19.14 -18.66 8.93
N THR A 17 -19.96 -19.54 9.53
CA THR A 17 -19.63 -20.53 10.55
C THR A 17 -19.46 -21.93 9.94
N SER A 18 -18.34 -22.61 10.22
CA SER A 18 -18.10 -24.05 10.52
C SER A 18 -18.59 -25.15 9.52
N CYS A 19 -18.14 -26.42 9.45
CA CYS A 19 -17.32 -27.33 10.29
C CYS A 19 -16.96 -28.64 9.53
N SER A 20 -15.98 -29.41 10.06
CA SER A 20 -15.83 -30.90 10.06
C SER A 20 -15.40 -31.67 8.78
N SER A 21 -14.62 -32.76 8.79
CA SER A 21 -13.87 -33.59 9.79
C SER A 21 -12.78 -34.42 9.05
N ASP A 22 -11.81 -34.94 9.80
CA ASP A 22 -10.66 -35.79 9.45
C ASP A 22 -10.85 -36.93 8.43
N GLU A 23 -9.81 -37.17 7.61
CA GLU A 23 -9.34 -38.53 7.31
C GLU A 23 -7.82 -38.56 7.06
N SER A 24 -7.13 -39.33 7.91
CA SER A 24 -5.71 -39.61 7.87
C SER A 24 -5.37 -40.54 6.69
N THR A 25 -4.47 -40.13 5.80
CA THR A 25 -3.70 -41.08 4.97
C THR A 25 -2.26 -40.62 4.85
N LYS A 26 -1.35 -41.47 5.34
CA LYS A 26 0.10 -41.38 5.13
C LYS A 26 0.42 -41.39 3.64
N SER A 27 1.09 -40.36 3.15
CA SER A 27 2.15 -40.53 2.15
C SER A 27 3.26 -39.52 2.40
N SER A 28 4.43 -40.02 2.77
CA SER A 28 5.65 -39.24 2.84
C SER A 28 6.06 -38.83 1.43
N SER A 29 6.10 -37.53 1.16
CA SER A 29 6.97 -36.96 0.12
C SER A 29 7.43 -35.61 0.63
N LEU A 30 8.75 -35.45 0.74
CA LEU A 30 9.40 -34.16 0.85
C LEU A 30 8.90 -33.28 -0.29
N ASP A 31 8.24 -32.18 0.04
CA ASP A 31 8.34 -30.96 -0.75
C ASP A 31 8.40 -29.81 0.24
N GLY A 32 9.47 -29.03 0.14
CA GLY A 32 9.77 -27.93 1.05
C GLY A 32 8.56 -27.01 1.14
N ASN A 33 7.98 -26.95 2.33
CA ASN A 33 6.91 -26.04 2.69
C ASN A 33 7.48 -24.62 2.73
N SER A 34 7.80 -24.06 1.57
CA SER A 34 7.84 -22.62 1.41
C SER A 34 6.40 -22.17 1.61
N LYS A 35 6.08 -21.77 2.85
CA LYS A 35 4.92 -20.94 3.11
C LYS A 35 5.12 -19.70 2.25
N VAL A 36 4.58 -19.73 1.04
CA VAL A 36 4.27 -18.52 0.31
C VAL A 36 3.20 -17.86 1.16
N GLU A 37 3.63 -16.98 2.06
CA GLU A 37 2.74 -16.05 2.70
C GLU A 37 2.03 -15.34 1.56
N MET A 38 0.75 -15.67 1.34
CA MET A 38 -0.06 -14.98 0.36
C MET A 38 -0.13 -13.53 0.82
N ASN A 39 0.65 -12.67 0.17
CA ASN A 39 0.52 -11.25 0.32
C ASN A 39 -0.93 -10.91 -0.04
N THR A 40 -1.71 -10.49 0.95
CA THR A 40 -3.13 -10.17 0.80
C THR A 40 -3.34 -8.96 -0.10
N ASN A 41 -2.29 -8.18 -0.37
CA ASN A 41 -2.33 -7.04 -1.27
C ASN A 41 -1.25 -7.15 -2.38
N PRO A 42 -1.60 -7.58 -3.61
CA PRO A 42 -0.64 -7.79 -4.69
C PRO A 42 0.09 -6.52 -5.12
N ILE A 43 -0.39 -5.34 -4.71
CA ILE A 43 0.31 -4.07 -4.95
C ILE A 43 1.64 -4.01 -4.20
N MET A 44 1.74 -4.62 -3.00
CA MET A 44 2.93 -4.54 -2.17
C MET A 44 4.12 -5.31 -2.76
N ASP A 45 3.84 -6.25 -3.65
CA ASP A 45 4.87 -7.01 -4.35
C ASP A 45 5.47 -6.25 -5.54
N THR A 46 4.84 -5.15 -5.96
CA THR A 46 5.24 -4.37 -7.14
C THR A 46 6.51 -3.56 -6.90
N THR A 47 7.25 -3.30 -7.97
CA THR A 47 8.46 -2.48 -7.92
C THR A 47 8.13 -1.06 -7.48
N GLU A 48 7.05 -0.49 -8.01
CA GLU A 48 6.65 0.89 -7.73
C GLU A 48 6.29 1.10 -6.25
N PHE A 49 5.66 0.11 -5.61
CA PHE A 49 5.43 0.13 -4.17
C PHE A 49 6.73 0.08 -3.38
N LYS A 50 7.64 -0.84 -3.73
CA LYS A 50 8.93 -1.02 -3.04
C LYS A 50 9.84 0.20 -3.18
N ASP A 51 9.83 0.83 -4.35
CA ASP A 51 10.59 2.06 -4.60
C ASP A 51 10.06 3.21 -3.74
N PHE A 52 8.73 3.37 -3.64
CA PHE A 52 8.13 4.39 -2.77
C PHE A 52 8.35 4.10 -1.28
N GLU A 53 8.24 2.84 -0.87
CA GLU A 53 8.57 2.41 0.50
C GLU A 53 10.03 2.72 0.85
N ASN A 54 10.96 2.41 -0.07
CA ASN A 54 12.37 2.71 0.13
C ASN A 54 12.63 4.21 0.23
N LEU A 55 11.96 5.03 -0.60
CA LEU A 55 12.03 6.49 -0.52
C LEU A 55 11.54 7.01 0.85
N TYR A 56 10.41 6.49 1.34
CA TYR A 56 9.88 6.83 2.66
C TYR A 56 10.82 6.39 3.79
N ASN A 57 11.41 5.20 3.68
CA ASN A 57 12.37 4.70 4.66
C ASN A 57 13.64 5.57 4.72
N GLN A 58 14.19 5.98 3.58
CA GLN A 58 15.34 6.92 3.53
C GLN A 58 15.00 8.27 4.19
N PHE A 59 13.78 8.77 4.00
CA PHE A 59 13.34 10.01 4.66
C PHE A 59 13.23 9.83 6.17
N THR A 60 12.59 8.75 6.63
CA THR A 60 12.42 8.48 8.06
C THR A 60 13.71 8.09 8.79
N SER A 61 14.68 7.48 8.08
CA SER A 61 16.03 7.21 8.60
C SER A 61 16.92 8.45 8.62
N GLY A 62 16.52 9.53 7.94
CA GLY A 62 17.28 10.77 7.83
C GLY A 62 18.39 10.74 6.78
N GLU A 63 18.41 9.73 5.89
CA GLU A 63 19.32 9.67 4.74
C GLU A 63 19.04 10.77 3.73
N ILE A 64 17.76 11.14 3.57
CA ILE A 64 17.34 12.29 2.79
C ILE A 64 16.58 13.28 3.66
N GLU A 65 16.79 14.58 3.41
CA GLU A 65 16.06 15.63 4.12
C GLU A 65 14.66 15.88 3.53
N MET A 66 13.78 16.52 4.30
CA MET A 66 12.40 16.81 3.89
C MET A 66 12.31 17.58 2.56
N GLY A 67 13.29 18.43 2.27
CA GLY A 67 13.39 19.15 0.99
C GLY A 67 13.54 18.19 -0.19
N GLU A 68 14.49 17.27 -0.10
CA GLU A 68 14.75 16.26 -1.13
C GLU A 68 13.60 15.25 -1.23
N TYR A 69 13.03 14.84 -0.10
CA TYR A 69 11.87 13.95 -0.09
C TYR A 69 10.66 14.56 -0.82
N LEU A 70 10.33 15.83 -0.57
CA LEU A 70 9.14 16.45 -1.16
C LEU A 70 9.37 17.03 -2.56
N LYS A 71 10.58 17.51 -2.85
CA LYS A 71 10.86 18.31 -4.06
C LYS A 71 11.88 17.68 -4.99
N GLY A 72 12.60 16.65 -4.54
CA GLY A 72 13.57 15.94 -5.35
C GLY A 72 12.89 15.36 -6.59
N THR A 73 13.50 15.56 -7.75
CA THR A 73 12.94 15.10 -9.03
C THR A 73 12.70 13.58 -9.00
N GLU A 74 13.63 12.83 -8.39
CA GLU A 74 13.51 11.38 -8.21
C GLU A 74 12.34 11.03 -7.28
N SER A 75 12.22 11.74 -6.15
CA SER A 75 11.10 11.55 -5.21
C SER A 75 9.74 11.76 -5.86
N VAL A 76 9.62 12.80 -6.70
CA VAL A 76 8.39 13.09 -7.45
C VAL A 76 8.11 12.01 -8.50
N ASP A 77 9.12 11.55 -9.25
CA ASP A 77 8.96 10.49 -10.25
C ASP A 77 8.53 9.15 -9.61
N ILE A 78 9.15 8.77 -8.49
CA ILE A 78 8.78 7.58 -7.71
C ILE A 78 7.32 7.70 -7.21
N ALA A 79 6.94 8.86 -6.66
CA ALA A 79 5.58 9.11 -6.20
C ALA A 79 4.55 8.99 -7.33
N MET A 80 4.84 9.56 -8.52
CA MET A 80 3.95 9.48 -9.68
C MET A 80 3.79 8.04 -10.18
N LYS A 81 4.88 7.28 -10.30
CA LYS A 81 4.85 5.87 -10.71
C LYS A 81 4.04 5.01 -9.73
N PHE A 82 4.23 5.23 -8.44
CA PHE A 82 3.44 4.54 -7.41
C PHE A 82 1.95 4.85 -7.52
N LEU A 83 1.57 6.12 -7.69
CA LEU A 83 0.18 6.52 -7.88
C LEU A 83 -0.43 5.94 -9.16
N GLU A 84 0.30 5.97 -10.28
CA GLU A 84 -0.14 5.34 -11.53
C GLU A 84 -0.35 3.84 -11.36
N LYS A 85 0.50 3.17 -10.59
CA LYS A 85 0.38 1.75 -10.28
C LYS A 85 -0.88 1.43 -9.49
N LEU A 86 -1.34 2.35 -8.64
CA LEU A 86 -2.62 2.28 -7.93
C LEU A 86 -3.83 2.62 -8.81
N GLY A 87 -3.62 3.12 -10.03
CA GLY A 87 -4.67 3.63 -10.91
C GLY A 87 -5.00 5.12 -10.71
N GLU A 88 -4.24 5.83 -9.89
CA GLU A 88 -4.42 7.26 -9.56
C GLU A 88 -3.71 8.17 -10.58
N THR A 89 -4.07 8.06 -11.86
CA THR A 89 -3.41 8.76 -12.98
C THR A 89 -3.60 10.28 -13.00
N THR A 90 -4.53 10.80 -12.20
CA THR A 90 -4.74 12.24 -12.04
C THR A 90 -4.01 12.82 -10.83
N TYR A 91 -3.30 11.98 -10.07
CA TYR A 91 -2.56 12.34 -8.86
C TYR A 91 -3.42 13.15 -7.87
N GLY A 92 -4.69 12.80 -7.71
CA GLY A 92 -5.63 13.54 -6.84
C GLY A 92 -5.99 14.95 -7.34
N GLY A 93 -5.65 15.30 -8.58
CA GLY A 93 -5.82 16.63 -9.16
C GLY A 93 -4.66 17.60 -8.88
N TYR A 94 -3.58 17.13 -8.24
CA TYR A 94 -2.42 17.95 -7.93
C TYR A 94 -1.47 18.08 -9.13
N THR A 95 -0.93 19.28 -9.32
CA THR A 95 0.08 19.56 -10.35
C THR A 95 1.43 19.99 -9.76
N TYR A 96 1.48 20.22 -8.44
CA TYR A 96 2.69 20.63 -7.74
C TYR A 96 3.37 19.41 -7.12
N GLY A 97 4.67 19.22 -7.40
CA GLY A 97 5.43 18.02 -7.00
C GLY A 97 5.28 17.63 -5.52
N PRO A 98 5.50 18.56 -4.57
CA PRO A 98 5.32 18.27 -3.14
C PRO A 98 3.92 17.79 -2.75
N ASP A 99 2.89 18.30 -3.41
CA ASP A 99 1.51 17.88 -3.14
C ASP A 99 1.27 16.47 -3.69
N ILE A 100 1.86 16.13 -4.84
CA ILE A 100 1.83 14.78 -5.43
C ILE A 100 2.54 13.78 -4.51
N VAL A 101 3.74 14.12 -4.00
CA VAL A 101 4.48 13.25 -3.05
C VAL A 101 3.69 13.07 -1.75
N SER A 102 3.09 14.14 -1.24
CA SER A 102 2.25 14.06 -0.03
C SER A 102 1.01 13.19 -0.25
N PHE A 103 0.39 13.27 -1.43
CA PHE A 103 -0.74 12.42 -1.78
C PHE A 103 -0.33 10.95 -1.93
N ALA A 104 0.81 10.68 -2.57
CA ALA A 104 1.39 9.34 -2.63
C ALA A 104 1.65 8.76 -1.22
N LEU A 105 2.12 9.58 -0.27
CA LEU A 105 2.32 9.15 1.11
C LEU A 105 0.99 8.75 1.79
N VAL A 106 -0.08 9.50 1.57
CA VAL A 106 -1.41 9.14 2.08
C VAL A 106 -1.87 7.80 1.49
N GLN A 107 -1.69 7.59 0.19
CA GLN A 107 -2.05 6.34 -0.47
C GLN A 107 -1.22 5.16 0.02
N TYR A 108 0.09 5.36 0.25
CA TYR A 108 0.96 4.35 0.86
C TYR A 108 0.42 3.91 2.22
N PHE A 109 0.03 4.84 3.09
CA PHE A 109 -0.56 4.49 4.38
C PHE A 109 -1.89 3.74 4.26
N ILE A 110 -2.72 4.07 3.26
CA ILE A 110 -3.96 3.32 2.97
C ILE A 110 -3.61 1.89 2.56
N VAL A 111 -2.64 1.72 1.67
CA VAL A 111 -2.22 0.40 1.16
C VAL A 111 -1.72 -0.51 2.30
N ILE A 112 -0.88 -0.01 3.20
CA ILE A 112 -0.32 -0.81 4.31
C ILE A 112 -1.29 -1.01 5.48
N SER A 113 -2.40 -0.27 5.52
CA SER A 113 -3.42 -0.41 6.55
C SER A 113 -4.55 -1.38 6.18
N ASN A 114 -4.61 -1.82 4.92
CA ASN A 114 -5.58 -2.80 4.39
C ASN A 114 -4.94 -4.16 4.16
#